data_AF-A0A896TC69-F1
#
_entry.id   AF-A0A896TC69-F1
#
_cell.length_a   1.000
_cell.length_b   1.000
_cell.length_c   1.000
_cell.angle_alpha   90.00
_cell.angle_beta   90.00
_cell.angle_gamma   90.00
#
_symmetry.space_group_name_H-M   'P 1'
#
loop_
_entity.id
_entity.type
_entity.pdbx_description
1 polymer ?
#
loop_
_entity_poly.entity_id
_entity_poly.type
_entity_poly.pdbx_seq_one_letter_code
_entity_poly.pdbx_strand_id
1 'polypeptide(L)'
;MKNDFIVNRGRVTKYKKLLLMVFGLVLMLSLLTGCKGSKNIQGTWHAQNGDERNLTLKFTDKKVMIEGDEYKYTQNAIGIENGIRYYGIEENGKNYSIIFPEKDKNIALMIEPESTDNYFRGTLIFAMNKKENPSYSEYAERYIN
;
A
#
# COMPACT_ATOMS: atom_id res chain seq x y z
N MET A 1 -37.99 10.58 54.85
CA MET A 1 -37.01 9.83 54.03
C MET A 1 -37.50 9.80 52.59
N LYS A 2 -36.99 10.69 51.74
CA LYS A 2 -37.05 10.63 50.27
C LYS A 2 -35.79 11.32 49.74
N ASN A 3 -35.01 10.55 48.99
CA ASN A 3 -33.70 10.92 48.47
C ASN A 3 -33.88 11.71 47.17
N ASP A 4 -33.53 12.99 47.18
CA ASP A 4 -33.44 13.76 45.93
C ASP A 4 -31.97 13.89 45.52
N PHE A 5 -31.64 13.02 44.57
CA PHE A 5 -30.40 12.92 43.84
C PHE A 5 -30.24 14.18 42.96
N ILE A 6 -29.59 15.22 43.47
CA ILE A 6 -29.25 16.40 42.65
C ILE A 6 -28.07 16.04 41.75
N VAL A 7 -28.39 15.74 40.50
CA VAL A 7 -27.46 15.64 39.37
C VAL A 7 -26.73 16.97 39.21
N ASN A 8 -25.44 16.97 39.54
CA ASN A 8 -24.56 18.12 39.35
C ASN A 8 -24.25 18.30 37.85
N ARG A 9 -25.06 19.09 37.12
CA ARG A 9 -24.74 19.50 35.74
C ARG A 9 -23.62 20.52 35.76
N GLY A 10 -22.38 20.04 35.70
CA GLY A 10 -21.18 20.86 35.58
C GLY A 10 -21.24 21.80 34.37
N ARG A 11 -21.15 23.11 34.62
CA ARG A 11 -21.08 24.17 33.61
C ARG A 11 -19.75 24.03 32.85
N VAL A 12 -19.78 23.41 31.66
CA VAL A 12 -18.59 23.30 30.80
C VAL A 12 -18.24 24.70 30.29
N THR A 13 -17.16 25.25 30.82
CA THR A 13 -16.63 26.56 30.47
C THR A 13 -16.12 26.59 29.02
N LYS A 14 -16.12 27.77 28.38
CA LYS A 14 -15.74 27.92 26.96
C LYS A 14 -14.39 27.29 26.62
N TYR A 15 -13.42 27.37 27.55
CA TYR A 15 -12.10 26.76 27.41
C TYR A 15 -12.14 25.22 27.44
N LYS A 16 -12.99 24.60 28.27
CA LYS A 16 -13.19 23.14 28.28
C LYS A 16 -13.88 22.64 27.01
N LYS A 17 -14.82 23.41 26.46
CA LYS A 17 -15.46 23.10 25.17
C LYS A 17 -14.47 23.20 24.00
N LEU A 18 -13.61 24.23 24.00
CA LEU A 18 -12.55 24.39 22.99
C LEU A 18 -11.52 23.26 23.09
N LEU A 19 -11.10 22.90 24.31
CA LEU A 19 -10.16 21.79 24.53
C LEU A 19 -10.73 20.44 24.06
N LEU A 20 -12.02 20.18 24.34
CA LEU A 20 -12.72 18.98 23.87
C LEU A 20 -12.85 18.94 22.33
N MET A 21 -13.08 20.09 21.70
CA MET A 21 -13.18 20.21 20.24
C MET A 21 -11.83 19.97 19.56
N VAL A 22 -10.75 20.55 20.09
CA VAL A 22 -9.39 20.32 19.61
C VAL A 22 -8.96 18.87 19.83
N PHE A 23 -9.28 18.29 20.98
CA PHE A 23 -8.99 16.88 21.26
C PHE A 23 -9.76 15.93 20.33
N GLY A 24 -11.02 16.24 20.02
CA GLY A 24 -11.81 15.51 19.02
C GLY A 24 -11.24 15.61 17.61
N LEU A 25 -10.74 16.78 17.21
CA LEU A 25 -10.09 16.98 15.92
C LEU A 25 -8.77 16.22 15.79
N VAL A 26 -7.95 16.23 16.85
CA VAL A 26 -6.68 15.47 16.92
C VAL A 26 -6.92 13.96 16.88
N LEU A 27 -7.99 13.47 17.52
CA LEU A 27 -8.41 12.06 17.45
C LEU A 27 -8.94 11.64 16.06
N MET A 28 -9.55 12.54 15.30
CA MET A 28 -9.93 12.25 13.90
C MET A 28 -8.71 12.15 12.98
N LEU A 29 -7.69 12.98 13.21
CA LEU A 29 -6.48 13.01 12.39
C LEU A 29 -5.59 11.77 12.59
N SER A 30 -5.72 11.05 13.70
CA SER A 30 -4.93 9.84 13.99
C SER A 30 -5.47 8.55 13.34
N LEU A 31 -6.65 8.59 12.70
CA LEU A 31 -7.27 7.43 12.04
C LEU A 31 -6.74 7.16 10.62
N LEU A 32 -5.86 7.99 10.09
CA LEU A 32 -5.25 7.81 8.75
C LEU A 32 -4.10 6.79 8.74
N THR A 33 -4.11 5.79 9.63
CA THR A 33 -3.14 4.70 9.54
C THR A 33 -3.52 3.83 8.35
N GLY A 34 -2.80 4.01 7.23
CA GLY A 34 -3.01 3.22 6.03
C GLY A 34 -2.90 1.71 6.28
N CYS A 35 -3.65 0.94 5.50
CA CYS A 35 -3.61 -0.52 5.58
C CYS A 35 -2.20 -1.04 5.30
N LYS A 36 -1.77 -1.99 6.12
CA LYS A 36 -0.48 -2.66 5.97
C LYS A 36 -0.44 -3.48 4.69
N GLY A 37 0.74 -3.55 4.08
CA GLY A 37 1.06 -4.43 2.96
C GLY A 37 0.86 -5.91 3.30
N SER A 38 0.25 -6.65 2.37
CA SER A 38 0.04 -8.10 2.43
C SER A 38 1.37 -8.84 2.59
N LYS A 39 1.37 -9.91 3.39
CA LYS A 39 2.53 -10.81 3.52
C LYS A 39 2.97 -11.42 2.18
N ASN A 40 2.10 -11.47 1.17
CA ASN A 40 2.43 -12.06 -0.13
C ASN A 40 3.38 -11.19 -0.98
N ILE A 41 3.35 -9.86 -0.80
CA ILE A 41 4.25 -8.93 -1.53
C ILE A 41 5.56 -8.68 -0.77
N GLN A 42 5.58 -8.95 0.54
CA GLN A 42 6.74 -8.77 1.40
C GLN A 42 7.89 -9.72 1.04
N GLY A 43 9.11 -9.27 1.34
CA GLY A 43 10.34 -10.01 1.06
C GLY A 43 11.30 -9.22 0.18
N THR A 44 12.40 -9.87 -0.15
CA THR A 44 13.41 -9.36 -1.09
C THR A 44 13.10 -9.86 -2.49
N TRP A 45 13.20 -8.96 -3.46
CA TRP A 45 12.96 -9.20 -4.86
C TRP A 45 14.15 -8.71 -5.67
N HIS A 46 14.63 -9.55 -6.57
CA HIS A 46 15.46 -9.13 -7.68
C HIS A 46 14.55 -8.49 -8.72
N ALA A 47 14.93 -7.35 -9.26
CA ALA A 47 14.12 -6.66 -10.25
C ALA A 47 14.97 -6.07 -11.37
N GLN A 48 14.33 -5.90 -12.53
CA GLN A 48 14.87 -5.11 -13.63
C GLN A 48 13.83 -4.08 -14.06
N ASN A 49 14.28 -2.86 -14.33
CA ASN A 49 13.43 -1.76 -14.81
C ASN A 49 13.56 -1.57 -16.33
N GLY A 50 12.79 -0.62 -16.89
CA GLY A 50 12.80 -0.32 -18.33
C GLY A 50 14.14 0.19 -18.88
N ASP A 51 15.08 0.61 -18.03
CA ASP A 51 16.45 0.97 -18.42
C ASP A 51 17.41 -0.23 -18.39
N GLU A 52 16.88 -1.45 -18.26
CA GLU A 52 17.63 -2.71 -18.10
C GLU A 52 18.53 -2.75 -16.85
N ARG A 53 18.32 -1.84 -15.90
CA ARG A 53 19.08 -1.81 -14.65
C ARG A 53 18.53 -2.86 -13.68
N ASN A 54 19.45 -3.65 -13.11
CA ASN A 54 19.13 -4.63 -12.08
C ASN A 54 19.19 -3.98 -10.70
N LEU A 55 18.14 -4.16 -9.90
CA LEU A 55 18.00 -3.60 -8.56
C LEU A 55 17.42 -4.63 -7.60
N THR A 56 17.56 -4.34 -6.31
CA THR A 56 16.95 -5.11 -5.23
C THR A 56 15.85 -4.28 -4.57
N LEU A 57 14.64 -4.84 -4.53
CA LEU A 57 13.50 -4.27 -3.81
C LEU A 57 13.24 -5.08 -2.55
N LYS A 58 13.07 -4.41 -1.41
CA LYS A 58 12.71 -5.07 -0.15
C LYS A 58 11.40 -4.52 0.41
N PHE A 59 10.33 -5.28 0.24
CA PHE A 59 9.01 -4.94 0.75
C PHE A 59 8.83 -5.42 2.19
N THR A 60 8.25 -4.56 3.02
CA THR A 60 7.82 -4.82 4.40
C THR A 60 6.33 -4.51 4.54
N ASP A 61 5.76 -4.50 5.74
CA ASP A 61 4.32 -4.23 5.91
C ASP A 61 3.93 -2.75 5.66
N LYS A 62 4.89 -1.83 5.51
CA LYS A 62 4.61 -0.38 5.39
C LYS A 62 5.48 0.36 4.38
N LYS A 63 6.53 -0.27 3.87
CA LYS A 63 7.51 0.39 3.02
C LYS A 63 8.20 -0.59 2.09
N VAL A 64 8.68 -0.07 0.98
CA VAL A 64 9.64 -0.73 0.10
C VAL A 64 10.96 0.03 0.18
N MET A 65 12.07 -0.72 0.23
CA MET A 65 13.41 -0.16 0.05
C MET A 65 13.89 -0.47 -1.36
N ILE A 66 14.40 0.54 -2.06
CA ILE A 66 14.95 0.43 -3.42
C ILE A 66 16.34 1.04 -3.37
N GLU A 67 17.38 0.24 -3.57
CA GLU A 67 18.79 0.69 -3.52
C GLU A 67 19.23 1.43 -2.23
N GLY A 68 18.48 1.25 -1.14
CA GLY A 68 18.74 1.90 0.16
C GLY A 68 17.77 3.05 0.49
N ASP A 69 17.07 3.58 -0.51
CA ASP A 69 16.03 4.59 -0.32
C ASP A 69 14.72 3.97 0.16
N GLU A 70 14.04 4.64 1.08
CA GLU A 70 12.81 4.18 1.71
C GLU A 70 11.59 4.90 1.13
N TYR A 71 10.63 4.11 0.65
CA TYR A 71 9.34 4.59 0.16
C TYR A 71 8.22 3.97 0.99
N LYS A 72 7.48 4.82 1.71
CA LYS A 72 6.34 4.39 2.51
C LYS A 72 5.13 4.22 1.61
N TYR A 73 4.44 3.10 1.77
CA TYR A 73 3.22 2.82 1.01
C TYR A 73 2.11 2.34 1.92
N THR A 74 0.88 2.43 1.42
CA THR A 74 -0.30 1.79 2.00
C THR A 74 -0.86 0.82 0.99
N GLN A 75 -1.41 -0.32 1.43
CA GLN A 75 -2.08 -1.22 0.51
C GLN A 75 -3.56 -0.83 0.40
N ASN A 76 -3.99 -0.44 -0.78
CA ASN A 76 -5.36 0.04 -1.03
C ASN A 76 -6.22 -0.93 -1.83
N ALA A 77 -5.65 -1.97 -2.45
CA ALA A 77 -6.43 -2.99 -3.15
C ALA A 77 -5.85 -4.41 -3.04
N ILE A 78 -6.73 -5.40 -3.07
CA ILE A 78 -6.41 -6.82 -3.26
C ILE A 78 -7.48 -7.40 -4.18
N GLY A 79 -7.08 -8.11 -5.23
CA GLY A 79 -8.05 -8.72 -6.14
C GLY A 79 -7.53 -9.93 -6.89
N ILE A 80 -8.42 -10.48 -7.70
CA ILE A 80 -8.15 -11.56 -8.64
C ILE A 80 -8.86 -11.20 -9.94
N GLU A 81 -8.13 -11.18 -11.04
CA GLU A 81 -8.67 -10.96 -12.38
C GLU A 81 -8.18 -12.09 -13.29
N ASN A 82 -9.09 -12.76 -14.00
CA ASN A 82 -8.76 -13.92 -14.85
C ASN A 82 -7.92 -15.00 -14.14
N GLY A 83 -8.14 -15.19 -12.83
CA GLY A 83 -7.39 -16.14 -12.00
C GLY A 83 -6.01 -15.65 -11.53
N ILE A 84 -5.59 -14.45 -11.96
CA ILE A 84 -4.32 -13.82 -11.60
C ILE A 84 -4.52 -12.89 -10.42
N ARG A 85 -3.68 -13.02 -9.40
CA ARG A 85 -3.80 -12.24 -8.17
C ARG A 85 -2.98 -10.95 -8.27
N TYR A 86 -3.54 -9.86 -7.77
CA TYR A 86 -2.84 -8.58 -7.66
C TYR A 86 -3.03 -7.92 -6.29
N TYR A 87 -2.14 -6.97 -5.99
CA TYR A 87 -2.18 -6.12 -4.81
C TYR A 87 -1.89 -4.68 -5.22
N GLY A 88 -2.83 -3.79 -4.97
CA GLY A 88 -2.64 -2.36 -5.18
C GLY A 88 -1.98 -1.72 -3.96
N ILE A 89 -0.98 -0.88 -4.22
CA ILE A 89 -0.34 -0.04 -3.22
C ILE A 89 -0.37 1.42 -3.65
N GLU A 90 -0.46 2.32 -2.69
CA GLU A 90 -0.34 3.76 -2.89
C GLU A 90 0.90 4.28 -2.19
N GLU A 91 1.72 5.03 -2.92
CA GLU A 91 2.89 5.75 -2.42
C GLU A 91 2.76 7.21 -2.85
N ASN A 92 2.71 8.13 -1.87
CA ASN A 92 2.59 9.57 -2.10
C ASN A 92 1.50 9.97 -3.13
N GLY A 93 0.33 9.32 -3.08
CA GLY A 93 -0.80 9.59 -3.98
C GLY A 93 -0.69 8.95 -5.36
N LYS A 94 0.40 8.23 -5.66
CA LYS A 94 0.54 7.41 -6.87
C LYS A 94 0.18 5.97 -6.57
N ASN A 95 -0.59 5.37 -7.48
CA ASN A 95 -0.98 3.97 -7.38
C ASN A 95 -0.01 3.08 -8.16
N TYR A 96 0.25 1.91 -7.60
CA TYR A 96 0.98 0.85 -8.24
C TYR A 96 0.24 -0.47 -8.01
N SER A 97 0.45 -1.43 -8.90
CA SER A 97 -0.08 -2.78 -8.73
C SER A 97 1.02 -3.81 -8.84
N ILE A 98 1.02 -4.76 -7.90
CA ILE A 98 1.92 -5.91 -7.88
C ILE A 98 1.12 -7.13 -8.29
N ILE A 99 1.36 -7.60 -9.52
CA ILE A 99 0.63 -8.68 -10.17
C ILE A 99 1.47 -9.96 -10.10
N PHE A 100 0.84 -11.08 -9.72
CA PHE A 100 1.48 -12.40 -9.64
C PHE A 100 0.95 -13.30 -10.76
N PRO A 101 1.60 -13.30 -11.95
CA PRO A 101 1.10 -14.03 -13.11
C PRO A 101 1.12 -15.56 -12.92
N GLU A 102 1.99 -16.07 -12.03
CA GLU A 102 2.16 -17.49 -11.79
C GLU A 102 1.72 -17.91 -10.37
N LYS A 103 1.32 -19.19 -10.22
CA LYS A 103 0.77 -19.73 -8.96
C LYS A 103 1.80 -19.78 -7.82
N ASP A 104 3.07 -20.00 -8.14
CA ASP A 104 4.14 -20.15 -7.14
C ASP A 104 4.57 -18.82 -6.50
N LYS A 105 4.15 -17.69 -7.09
CA LYS A 105 4.43 -16.31 -6.65
C LYS A 105 5.92 -16.00 -6.53
N ASN A 106 6.76 -16.68 -7.31
CA ASN A 106 8.18 -16.34 -7.44
C ASN A 106 8.39 -15.19 -8.42
N ILE A 107 7.47 -15.03 -9.37
CA ILE A 107 7.44 -13.95 -10.37
C ILE A 107 6.38 -12.93 -9.98
N ALA A 108 6.71 -11.65 -10.14
CA ALA A 108 5.77 -10.55 -10.04
C ALA A 108 6.07 -9.45 -11.07
N LEU A 109 5.04 -8.67 -11.40
CA LEU A 109 5.14 -7.46 -12.21
C LEU A 109 4.67 -6.30 -11.35
N MET A 110 5.44 -5.22 -11.29
CA MET A 110 5.00 -3.96 -10.71
C MET A 110 4.66 -3.01 -11.85
N ILE A 111 3.40 -2.61 -11.94
CA ILE A 111 2.91 -1.66 -12.95
C ILE A 111 2.45 -0.36 -12.29
N GLU A 112 2.50 0.73 -13.03
CA GLU A 112 1.73 1.94 -12.78
C GLU A 112 0.41 1.83 -13.56
N PRO A 113 -0.75 1.67 -12.87
CA PRO A 113 -2.05 1.53 -13.50
C PRO A 113 -2.44 2.73 -14.37
N GLU A 114 -3.14 2.48 -15.49
CA GLU A 114 -3.66 3.57 -16.34
C GLU A 114 -4.78 4.37 -15.67
N SER A 115 -5.50 3.75 -14.73
CA SER A 115 -6.57 4.37 -13.96
C SER A 115 -6.66 3.78 -12.55
N THR A 116 -7.32 4.50 -11.65
CA THR A 116 -7.60 4.04 -10.28
C THR A 116 -8.56 2.85 -10.22
N ASP A 117 -9.27 2.59 -11.31
CA ASP A 117 -10.31 1.57 -11.39
C ASP A 117 -9.79 0.24 -11.97
N ASN A 118 -8.60 0.25 -12.59
CA ASN A 118 -7.99 -0.92 -13.21
C ASN A 118 -6.56 -1.14 -12.73
N TYR A 119 -6.38 -2.00 -11.72
CA TYR A 119 -5.08 -2.39 -11.19
C TYR A 119 -4.35 -3.47 -12.01
N PHE A 120 -4.88 -3.88 -13.17
CA PHE A 120 -4.34 -4.98 -13.95
C PHE A 120 -3.71 -4.54 -15.28
N ARG A 121 -3.96 -3.30 -15.71
CA ARG A 121 -3.41 -2.72 -16.95
C ARG A 121 -2.66 -1.43 -16.68
N GLY A 122 -1.51 -1.29 -17.32
CA GLY A 122 -0.69 -0.08 -17.24
C GLY A 122 0.75 -0.32 -17.62
N THR A 123 1.58 0.66 -17.28
CA THR A 123 2.99 0.68 -17.67
C THR A 123 3.79 -0.20 -16.73
N LEU A 124 4.53 -1.17 -17.27
CA LEU A 124 5.48 -1.96 -16.48
C LEU A 124 6.58 -1.05 -15.93
N ILE A 125 6.79 -1.12 -14.62
CA ILE A 125 7.86 -0.38 -13.94
C ILE A 125 8.98 -1.35 -13.58
N PHE A 126 8.63 -2.50 -13.02
CA PHE A 126 9.60 -3.54 -12.66
C PHE A 126 9.10 -4.93 -13.04
N ALA A 127 9.97 -5.69 -13.70
CA ALA A 127 9.92 -7.15 -13.67
C ALA A 127 10.58 -7.62 -12.37
N MET A 128 9.95 -8.53 -11.63
CA MET A 128 10.42 -8.95 -10.30
C MET A 128 10.45 -10.48 -10.17
N ASN A 129 11.50 -10.99 -9.53
CA ASN A 129 11.67 -12.40 -9.21
C ASN A 129 12.33 -12.60 -7.84
N LYS A 130 11.90 -13.62 -7.08
CA LYS A 130 12.43 -13.90 -5.73
C LYS A 130 13.80 -14.60 -5.72
N LYS A 131 14.18 -15.25 -6.81
CA LYS A 131 15.31 -16.19 -6.85
C LYS A 131 16.48 -15.70 -7.71
N GLU A 132 16.19 -15.06 -8.83
CA GLU A 132 17.19 -14.67 -9.84
C GLU A 132 16.87 -13.32 -10.45
N ASN A 133 17.83 -12.72 -11.16
CA ASN A 133 17.59 -11.44 -11.84
C ASN A 133 16.65 -11.66 -13.05
N PRO A 134 15.50 -10.99 -13.09
CA PRO A 134 14.58 -11.11 -14.21
C PRO A 134 15.04 -10.28 -15.42
N SER A 135 14.43 -10.53 -16.59
CA SER A 135 14.51 -9.65 -17.75
C SER A 135 13.22 -8.82 -17.88
N TYR A 136 13.35 -7.49 -17.90
CA TYR A 136 12.25 -6.57 -18.11
C TYR A 136 11.58 -6.81 -19.46
N SER A 137 12.37 -6.92 -20.53
CA SER A 137 11.87 -7.11 -21.89
C SER A 137 11.17 -8.46 -22.06
N GLU A 138 11.75 -9.55 -21.54
CA GLU A 138 11.11 -10.87 -21.59
C GLU A 138 9.77 -10.89 -20.83
N TYR A 139 9.72 -10.27 -19.65
CA TYR A 139 8.51 -10.25 -18.83
C TYR A 139 7.44 -9.34 -19.44
N ALA A 140 7.84 -8.22 -20.05
CA ALA A 140 6.94 -7.36 -20.81
C ALA A 140 6.32 -8.15 -21.97
N GLU A 141 7.14 -8.79 -22.82
CA GLU A 141 6.65 -9.59 -23.96
C GLU A 141 5.73 -10.74 -23.51
N ARG A 142 6.07 -11.40 -22.41
CA ARG A 142 5.34 -12.58 -21.95
C ARG A 142 4.02 -12.26 -21.26
N TYR A 143 3.93 -11.14 -20.55
CA TYR A 143 2.80 -10.87 -19.63
C TYR A 143 2.07 -9.56 -19.88
N ILE A 144 2.68 -8.59 -20.57
CA ILE A 144 2.10 -7.29 -20.88
C ILE A 144 1.76 -7.29 -22.37
N ASN A 145 0.51 -7.66 -22.69
CA ASN A 145 -0.05 -7.61 -24.04
C ASN A 145 -0.89 -6.34 -24.24
#